data_AF-A0A7V6A176-F1
#
_entry.id   AF-A0A7V6A176-F1
#
_cell.length_a   1.000
_cell.length_b   1.000
_cell.length_c   1.000
_cell.angle_alpha   90.00
_cell.angle_beta   90.00
_cell.angle_gamma   90.00
#
_symmetry.space_group_name_H-M   'P 1'
#
loop_
_entity.id
_entity.type
_entity.pdbx_description
1 polymer ?
#
loop_
_entity_poly.entity_id
_entity_poly.type
_entity_poly.pdbx_seq_one_letter_code
_entity_poly.pdbx_strand_id
1 'polypeptide(L)'
;MVNQKDHDEQHRKEGVPARHNKAGVREEEVCQIYSLKKNLDYSDILIKYANKYLKMGWDLVAVNAQGEPAIDLDFQQPEEIWSSRLTSMGLAGLQMNLGVRTGRPSRLLVLEVHRDQSLAPFNQRGDWGSGCIAAVGQEREQHYYVVPRGWQPPPSYFLESFQIMVFGEEGMVLAPPSLEPQAQAALRWLRPPWENPPTRPSPALCKFLQDSAPAILEESTPSVPKVPTWAEIYPSITRYPGVLQALLAPAPHPEDYYAALVSAARQAGLADPEIILGLLWHAPLGDSSHLTRRWGYFQRLVREGAEGEQENDLSEPRSSQQSREPAFPAGPEDQKVAADNTNRDGSAKADGFAEAPPPPLPPAASPRREEGRRRNGNGRFRLPEGEEYFDSWSELYSLSRDHLIVDRRRYEAMIYELGKLGAWQEFFKGQQRENKSLRQKIESQWAKELEYFRQMSARNEKKGWRKW
;
A
#
# COMPACT_ATOMS: atom_id res chain seq x y z
N MET A 1 -66.25 -51.84 -42.88
CA MET A 1 -66.36 -51.19 -41.56
C MET A 1 -65.06 -51.41 -40.82
N VAL A 2 -64.18 -50.42 -40.85
CA VAL A 2 -62.86 -50.43 -40.19
C VAL A 2 -62.80 -49.12 -39.41
N ASN A 3 -62.73 -49.22 -38.08
CA ASN A 3 -62.60 -48.08 -37.17
C ASN A 3 -61.12 -47.72 -37.04
N GLN A 4 -60.75 -46.58 -37.60
CA GLN A 4 -59.43 -46.00 -37.52
C GLN A 4 -59.41 -45.08 -36.30
N LYS A 5 -58.66 -45.53 -35.29
CA LYS A 5 -58.46 -44.89 -33.99
C LYS A 5 -57.69 -43.58 -34.13
N ASP A 6 -58.20 -42.58 -33.41
CA ASP A 6 -57.53 -41.36 -32.98
C ASP A 6 -56.11 -41.65 -32.46
N HIS A 7 -55.10 -41.11 -33.15
CA HIS A 7 -53.73 -41.07 -32.66
C HIS A 7 -52.92 -39.92 -33.29
N ASP A 8 -53.49 -38.71 -33.31
CA ASP A 8 -52.86 -37.55 -33.96
C ASP A 8 -52.85 -36.26 -33.13
N GLU A 9 -52.84 -36.36 -31.79
CA GLU A 9 -52.66 -35.18 -30.92
C GLU A 9 -51.64 -35.43 -29.80
N GLN A 10 -50.38 -35.69 -30.16
CA GLN A 10 -49.30 -35.65 -29.16
C GLN A 10 -47.91 -35.43 -29.74
N HIS A 11 -47.76 -34.46 -30.65
CA HIS A 11 -46.43 -33.98 -31.00
C HIS A 11 -46.29 -32.45 -30.88
N ARG A 12 -45.40 -32.08 -29.94
CA ARG A 12 -44.54 -30.90 -29.95
C ARG A 12 -45.21 -29.53 -29.85
N LYS A 13 -45.54 -29.17 -28.62
CA LYS A 13 -45.24 -27.82 -28.11
C LYS A 13 -44.28 -27.93 -26.93
N GLU A 14 -43.04 -28.29 -27.22
CA GLU A 14 -41.92 -27.95 -26.33
C GLU A 14 -41.72 -26.44 -26.45
N GLY A 15 -42.46 -25.70 -25.62
CA GLY A 15 -42.21 -24.29 -25.41
C GLY A 15 -40.81 -24.15 -24.84
N VAL A 16 -39.86 -23.73 -25.68
CA VAL A 16 -38.58 -23.17 -25.23
C VAL A 16 -38.93 -22.10 -24.20
N PRO A 17 -38.52 -22.25 -22.93
CA PRO A 17 -38.81 -21.22 -21.94
C PRO A 17 -38.11 -19.96 -22.43
N ALA A 18 -38.90 -18.96 -22.80
CA ALA A 18 -38.42 -17.63 -23.10
C ALA A 18 -37.61 -17.18 -21.89
N ARG A 19 -36.29 -17.24 -22.00
CA ARG A 19 -35.39 -16.61 -21.05
C ARG A 19 -35.66 -15.12 -21.18
N HIS A 20 -36.60 -14.64 -20.37
CA HIS A 20 -36.73 -13.22 -20.08
C HIS A 20 -35.42 -12.82 -19.38
N ASN A 21 -34.41 -12.52 -20.19
CA ASN A 21 -33.27 -11.70 -19.80
C ASN A 21 -33.87 -10.35 -19.43
N LYS A 22 -34.35 -10.21 -18.19
CA LYS A 22 -34.59 -8.90 -17.61
C LYS A 22 -33.23 -8.22 -17.63
N ALA A 23 -33.07 -7.28 -18.55
CA ALA A 23 -31.93 -6.38 -18.67
C ALA A 23 -31.89 -5.44 -17.45
N GLY A 24 -31.79 -6.01 -16.26
CA GLY A 24 -31.56 -5.30 -15.02
C GLY A 24 -30.06 -5.18 -14.84
N VAL A 25 -29.57 -3.95 -14.73
CA VAL A 25 -28.21 -3.66 -14.30
C VAL A 25 -28.00 -4.31 -12.94
N ARG A 26 -26.96 -5.13 -12.82
CA ARG A 26 -26.63 -5.82 -11.57
C ARG A 26 -26.16 -4.80 -10.54
N GLU A 27 -26.39 -5.08 -9.25
CA GLU A 27 -25.93 -4.20 -8.16
C GLU A 27 -24.43 -3.93 -8.22
N GLU A 28 -23.65 -4.94 -8.61
CA GLU A 28 -22.21 -4.86 -8.87
C GLU A 28 -21.86 -3.83 -9.96
N GLU A 29 -22.61 -3.83 -11.07
CA GLU A 29 -22.42 -2.88 -12.18
C GLU A 29 -22.77 -1.46 -11.73
N VAL A 30 -23.81 -1.29 -10.91
CA VAL A 30 -24.16 0.02 -10.33
C VAL A 30 -23.03 0.54 -9.44
N CYS A 31 -22.49 -0.31 -8.54
CA CYS A 31 -21.35 0.06 -7.69
C CYS A 31 -20.11 0.43 -8.52
N GLN A 32 -19.83 -0.31 -9.59
CA GLN A 32 -18.72 -0.02 -10.51
C GLN A 32 -18.91 1.33 -11.21
N ILE A 33 -20.11 1.62 -11.71
CA ILE A 33 -20.44 2.90 -12.34
C ILE A 33 -20.25 4.06 -11.35
N TYR A 34 -20.70 3.91 -10.11
CA TYR A 34 -20.50 4.94 -9.08
C TYR A 34 -19.01 5.16 -8.76
N SER A 35 -18.23 4.09 -8.68
CA SER A 35 -16.78 4.17 -8.45
C SER A 35 -16.08 4.90 -9.60
N LEU A 36 -16.39 4.54 -10.84
CA LEU A 36 -15.86 5.21 -12.04
C LEU A 36 -16.24 6.68 -12.07
N LYS A 37 -17.50 7.01 -11.79
CA LYS A 37 -17.95 8.41 -11.70
C LYS A 37 -17.15 9.19 -10.65
N LYS A 38 -16.97 8.62 -9.46
CA LYS A 38 -16.19 9.25 -8.38
C LYS A 38 -14.75 9.51 -8.82
N ASN A 39 -14.12 8.55 -9.51
CA ASN A 39 -12.75 8.70 -10.02
C ASN A 39 -12.64 9.78 -11.11
N LEU A 40 -13.64 9.91 -11.98
CA LEU A 40 -13.70 10.98 -12.98
C LEU A 40 -13.90 12.35 -12.36
N ASP A 41 -14.90 12.49 -11.47
CA ASP A 41 -15.14 13.74 -10.76
C ASP A 41 -13.86 14.18 -10.01
N TYR A 42 -13.15 13.22 -9.41
CA TYR A 42 -11.88 13.49 -8.74
C TYR A 42 -10.77 13.90 -9.71
N SER A 43 -10.63 13.20 -10.85
CA SER A 43 -9.65 13.54 -11.89
C SER A 43 -9.85 14.95 -12.43
N ASP A 44 -11.10 15.38 -12.65
CA ASP A 44 -11.43 16.75 -13.09
C ASP A 44 -10.98 17.80 -12.06
N ILE A 45 -11.14 17.50 -10.77
CA ILE A 45 -10.64 18.36 -9.70
C ILE A 45 -9.11 18.39 -9.72
N LEU A 46 -8.45 17.24 -9.88
CA LEU A 46 -6.98 17.19 -9.96
C LEU A 46 -6.45 18.01 -11.13
N ILE A 47 -7.07 17.92 -12.33
CA ILE A 47 -6.70 18.72 -13.50
C ILE A 47 -6.77 20.22 -13.17
N LYS A 48 -7.86 20.66 -12.54
CA LYS A 48 -8.04 22.07 -12.15
C LYS A 48 -6.96 22.55 -11.18
N TYR A 49 -6.55 21.71 -10.24
CA TYR A 49 -5.53 22.06 -9.24
C TYR A 49 -4.11 21.95 -9.77
N ALA A 50 -3.79 20.93 -10.56
CA ALA A 50 -2.51 20.76 -11.25
C ALA A 50 -2.18 22.01 -12.06
N ASN A 51 -3.13 22.52 -12.84
CA ASN A 51 -2.98 23.77 -13.58
C ASN A 51 -2.64 24.98 -12.70
N LYS A 52 -3.20 25.07 -11.49
CA LYS A 52 -2.85 26.14 -10.55
C LYS A 52 -1.41 26.00 -10.06
N TYR A 53 -0.99 24.78 -9.72
CA TYR A 53 0.37 24.52 -9.24
C TYR A 53 1.42 24.76 -10.33
N LEU A 54 1.19 24.29 -11.56
CA LEU A 54 2.08 24.51 -12.69
C LEU A 54 2.24 26.01 -12.99
N LYS A 55 1.16 26.80 -12.92
CA LYS A 55 1.22 28.27 -13.07
C LYS A 55 2.05 28.97 -12.00
N MET A 56 2.21 28.37 -10.82
CA MET A 56 3.09 28.88 -9.77
C MET A 56 4.54 28.40 -9.93
N GLY A 57 4.84 27.59 -10.95
CA GLY A 57 6.15 27.01 -11.19
C GLY A 57 6.47 25.86 -10.25
N TRP A 58 5.47 25.16 -9.72
CA TRP A 58 5.70 23.94 -8.94
C TRP A 58 5.86 22.76 -9.88
N ASP A 59 6.88 21.97 -9.62
CA ASP A 59 7.17 20.73 -10.34
C ASP A 59 6.32 19.59 -9.78
N LEU A 60 5.41 19.08 -10.60
CA LEU A 60 4.41 18.10 -10.21
C LEU A 60 4.83 16.70 -10.60
N VAL A 61 4.42 15.74 -9.78
CA VAL A 61 4.54 14.30 -10.07
C VAL A 61 3.22 13.61 -9.77
N ALA A 62 2.83 12.68 -10.62
CA ALA A 62 1.63 11.90 -10.41
C ALA A 62 1.96 10.79 -9.42
N VAL A 63 1.12 10.56 -8.42
CA VAL A 63 1.39 9.57 -7.36
C VAL A 63 0.21 8.60 -7.30
N ASN A 64 0.48 7.29 -7.28
CA ASN A 64 -0.59 6.30 -7.17
C ASN A 64 -1.15 6.23 -5.72
N ALA A 65 -2.15 5.37 -5.50
CA ALA A 65 -2.74 5.18 -4.18
C ALA A 65 -1.74 4.62 -3.14
N GLN A 66 -0.64 4.02 -3.58
CA GLN A 66 0.43 3.47 -2.74
C GLN A 66 1.48 4.52 -2.36
N GLY A 67 1.42 5.74 -2.93
CA GLY A 67 2.42 6.77 -2.68
C GLY A 67 3.62 6.73 -3.63
N GLU A 68 3.59 5.88 -4.65
CA GLU A 68 4.67 5.74 -5.63
C GLU A 68 4.44 6.67 -6.84
N PRO A 69 5.51 7.26 -7.40
CA PRO A 69 5.40 8.09 -8.59
C PRO A 69 4.95 7.24 -9.79
N ALA A 70 3.85 7.63 -10.43
CA ALA A 70 3.38 6.99 -11.64
C ALA A 70 4.19 7.48 -12.85
N ILE A 71 4.90 6.56 -13.48
CA ILE A 71 5.84 6.83 -14.58
C ILE A 71 5.11 7.29 -15.85
N ASP A 72 3.84 6.91 -16.01
CA ASP A 72 3.09 7.09 -17.26
C ASP A 72 2.46 8.50 -17.43
N LEU A 73 2.54 9.36 -16.40
CA LEU A 73 1.98 10.70 -16.42
C LEU A 73 3.05 11.76 -16.17
N ASP A 74 3.31 12.58 -17.18
CA ASP A 74 4.31 13.65 -17.15
C ASP A 74 3.63 15.02 -17.29
N PHE A 75 3.73 15.84 -16.24
CA PHE A 75 3.16 17.19 -16.20
C PHE A 75 3.97 18.24 -16.96
N GLN A 76 5.14 17.90 -17.50
CA GLN A 76 5.89 18.76 -18.42
C GLN A 76 5.33 18.74 -19.84
N GLN A 77 4.47 17.77 -20.15
CA GLN A 77 3.76 17.72 -21.42
C GLN A 77 2.69 18.83 -21.51
N PRO A 78 2.20 19.16 -22.71
CA PRO A 78 1.04 20.05 -22.87
C PRO A 78 -0.18 19.57 -22.08
N GLU A 79 -0.99 20.54 -21.61
CA GLU A 79 -2.19 20.29 -20.79
C GLU A 79 -3.13 19.27 -21.42
N GLU A 80 -3.35 19.37 -22.72
CA GLU A 80 -4.25 18.49 -23.47
C GLU A 80 -3.80 17.02 -23.39
N ILE A 81 -2.49 16.78 -23.31
CA ILE A 81 -1.93 15.43 -23.28
C ILE A 81 -2.02 14.85 -21.86
N TRP A 82 -1.49 15.54 -20.85
CA TRP A 82 -1.48 14.98 -19.50
C TRP A 82 -2.89 14.94 -18.89
N SER A 83 -3.76 15.92 -19.17
CA SER A 83 -5.14 15.90 -18.66
C SER A 83 -5.93 14.73 -19.25
N SER A 84 -5.82 14.49 -20.56
CA SER A 84 -6.44 13.34 -21.23
C SER A 84 -5.92 12.01 -20.67
N ARG A 85 -4.63 11.91 -20.34
CA ARG A 85 -4.06 10.71 -19.70
C ARG A 85 -4.61 10.51 -18.30
N LEU A 86 -4.67 11.56 -17.49
CA LEU A 86 -5.20 11.51 -16.13
C LEU A 86 -6.67 11.08 -16.11
N THR A 87 -7.51 11.63 -17.00
CA THR A 87 -8.90 11.18 -17.18
C THR A 87 -8.97 9.71 -17.60
N SER A 88 -8.11 9.28 -18.52
CA SER A 88 -8.06 7.89 -18.99
C SER A 88 -7.68 6.92 -17.86
N MET A 89 -6.75 7.31 -16.98
CA MET A 89 -6.40 6.55 -15.77
C MET A 89 -7.59 6.46 -14.81
N GLY A 90 -8.32 7.56 -14.62
CA GLY A 90 -9.57 7.57 -13.83
C GLY A 90 -10.64 6.62 -14.39
N LEU A 91 -10.82 6.57 -15.72
CA LEU A 91 -11.70 5.62 -16.42
C LEU A 91 -11.26 4.16 -16.24
N ALA A 92 -9.95 3.92 -16.12
CA ALA A 92 -9.40 2.59 -15.83
C ALA A 92 -9.57 2.19 -14.36
N GLY A 93 -10.17 3.04 -13.53
CA GLY A 93 -10.33 2.80 -12.09
C GLY A 93 -9.09 3.11 -11.26
N LEU A 94 -8.05 3.69 -11.86
CA LEU A 94 -6.81 4.05 -11.17
C LEU A 94 -7.00 5.36 -10.41
N GLN A 95 -6.71 5.34 -9.11
CA GLN A 95 -6.75 6.51 -8.26
C GLN A 95 -5.37 7.18 -8.25
N MET A 96 -5.34 8.44 -8.67
CA MET A 96 -4.13 9.25 -8.78
C MET A 96 -4.14 10.39 -7.78
N ASN A 97 -2.97 10.81 -7.35
CA ASN A 97 -2.73 11.95 -6.46
C ASN A 97 -1.71 12.90 -7.12
N LEU A 98 -1.66 14.13 -6.63
CA LEU A 98 -0.68 15.13 -7.02
C LEU A 98 0.41 15.21 -5.94
N GLY A 99 1.63 14.86 -6.33
CA GLY A 99 2.85 15.16 -5.59
C GLY A 99 3.49 16.44 -6.10
N VAL A 100 4.16 17.17 -5.22
CA VAL A 100 4.99 18.34 -5.54
C VAL A 100 6.42 18.00 -5.14
N ARG A 101 7.36 18.15 -6.07
CA ARG A 101 8.80 18.00 -5.78
C ARG A 101 9.30 19.22 -5.00
N THR A 102 9.90 19.01 -3.84
CA THR A 102 10.48 20.07 -3.00
C THR A 102 11.97 20.27 -3.33
N GLY A 103 12.58 21.32 -2.80
CA GLY A 103 13.96 21.69 -3.09
C GLY A 103 14.08 22.55 -4.34
N ARG A 104 15.18 22.38 -5.09
CA ARG A 104 15.44 23.09 -6.36
C ARG A 104 14.29 23.07 -7.37
N PRO A 105 13.60 21.93 -7.64
CA PRO A 105 12.61 21.85 -8.70
C PRO A 105 11.46 22.86 -8.55
N SER A 106 10.84 22.93 -7.37
CA SER A 106 9.76 23.91 -7.09
C SER A 106 10.21 25.14 -6.30
N ARG A 107 11.48 25.18 -5.87
CA ARG A 107 12.00 26.16 -4.90
C ARG A 107 11.18 26.20 -3.61
N LEU A 108 10.75 25.02 -3.14
CA LEU A 108 9.92 24.85 -1.96
C LEU A 108 10.64 24.08 -0.85
N LEU A 109 10.31 24.42 0.37
CA LEU A 109 10.58 23.61 1.57
C LEU A 109 9.23 23.37 2.22
N VAL A 110 8.91 22.13 2.58
CA VAL A 110 7.65 21.82 3.27
C VAL A 110 7.94 21.18 4.61
N LEU A 111 7.29 21.69 5.66
CA LEU A 111 7.34 21.10 6.99
C LEU A 111 5.98 20.49 7.29
N GLU A 112 5.94 19.18 7.49
CA GLU A 112 4.77 18.51 8.03
C GLU A 112 4.93 18.34 9.53
N VAL A 113 3.95 18.83 10.28
CA VAL A 113 4.01 18.98 11.73
C VAL A 113 2.74 18.45 12.35
N HIS A 114 2.87 17.86 13.54
CA HIS A 114 1.72 17.50 14.36
C HIS A 114 1.21 18.76 15.08
N ARG A 115 -0.10 19.03 15.00
CA ARG A 115 -0.74 20.23 15.53
C ARG A 115 -0.40 20.52 16.99
N ASP A 116 -0.49 19.50 17.84
CA ASP A 116 -0.26 19.67 19.28
C ASP A 116 1.18 19.35 19.72
N GLN A 117 1.84 18.36 19.10
CA GLN A 117 3.11 17.82 19.58
C GLN A 117 4.33 18.57 19.04
N SER A 118 4.24 19.16 17.85
CA SER A 118 5.39 19.77 17.16
C SER A 118 5.62 21.24 17.50
N LEU A 119 4.82 21.84 18.40
CA LEU A 119 4.93 23.27 18.74
C LEU A 119 6.13 23.60 19.63
N ALA A 120 6.57 22.64 20.45
CA ALA A 120 7.62 22.85 21.45
C ALA A 120 8.95 23.43 20.90
N PRO A 121 9.56 22.93 19.82
CA PRO A 121 10.82 23.46 19.29
C PRO A 121 10.68 24.87 18.70
N PHE A 122 9.47 25.24 18.24
CA PHE A 122 9.26 26.48 17.52
C PHE A 122 8.79 27.64 18.41
N ASN A 123 8.01 27.35 19.46
CA ASN A 123 7.49 28.38 20.37
C ASN A 123 8.59 29.22 21.03
N GLN A 124 9.81 28.70 21.13
CA GLN A 124 10.97 29.40 21.71
C GLN A 124 11.72 30.28 20.69
N ARG A 125 11.46 30.10 19.39
CA ARG A 125 12.27 30.68 18.28
C ARG A 125 11.51 31.68 17.42
N GLY A 126 10.32 32.09 17.84
CA GLY A 126 9.47 33.07 17.18
C GLY A 126 8.42 32.45 16.26
N ASP A 127 7.81 33.28 15.41
CA ASP A 127 6.82 32.81 14.43
C ASP A 127 7.53 31.97 13.36
N TRP A 128 7.13 30.71 13.27
CA TRP A 128 7.63 29.74 12.32
C TRP A 128 6.59 29.44 11.25
N GLY A 129 5.32 29.76 11.46
CA GLY A 129 4.23 29.31 10.62
C GLY A 129 4.28 29.92 9.22
N SER A 130 4.21 29.08 8.19
CA SER A 130 4.02 29.58 6.82
C SER A 130 2.68 30.31 6.65
N GLY A 131 2.63 31.26 5.70
CA GLY A 131 1.39 31.79 5.15
C GLY A 131 0.54 30.74 4.41
N CYS A 132 1.17 29.72 3.82
CA CYS A 132 0.54 28.67 3.02
C CYS A 132 0.50 27.35 3.81
N ILE A 133 -0.71 26.87 4.11
CA ILE A 133 -0.93 25.68 4.95
C ILE A 133 -1.96 24.74 4.36
N ALA A 134 -1.63 23.45 4.30
CA ALA A 134 -2.58 22.37 4.07
C ALA A 134 -2.76 21.52 5.34
N ALA A 135 -3.97 20.99 5.55
CA ALA A 135 -4.21 19.95 6.55
C ALA A 135 -3.98 18.57 5.93
N VAL A 136 -3.31 17.70 6.69
CA VAL A 136 -3.14 16.27 6.38
C VAL A 136 -3.89 15.51 7.46
N GLY A 137 -5.09 15.05 7.12
CA GLY A 137 -6.00 14.47 8.11
C GLY A 137 -6.41 15.48 9.20
N GLN A 138 -6.60 14.98 10.43
CA GLN A 138 -7.07 15.78 11.57
C GLN A 138 -5.93 16.31 12.46
N GLU A 139 -4.79 15.63 12.45
CA GLU A 139 -3.73 15.82 13.44
C GLU A 139 -2.51 16.57 12.89
N ARG A 140 -2.36 16.61 11.56
CA ARG A 140 -1.17 17.13 10.90
C ARG A 140 -1.44 18.29 9.97
N GLU A 141 -0.44 19.13 9.81
CA GLU A 141 -0.43 20.27 8.89
C GLU A 141 0.86 20.31 8.11
N GLN A 142 0.77 20.70 6.84
CA GLN A 142 1.90 20.96 5.97
C GLN A 142 2.04 22.47 5.77
N HIS A 143 3.18 23.01 6.15
CA HIS A 143 3.54 24.41 5.98
C HIS A 143 4.51 24.55 4.81
N TYR A 144 4.13 25.32 3.81
CA TYR A 144 4.88 25.46 2.55
C TYR A 144 5.69 26.75 2.56
N TYR A 145 7.01 26.67 2.41
CA TYR A 145 7.91 27.81 2.39
C TYR A 145 8.59 27.96 1.04
N VAL A 146 8.85 29.21 0.63
CA VAL A 146 9.70 29.49 -0.53
C VAL A 146 11.17 29.54 -0.12
N VAL A 147 12.00 28.76 -0.80
CA VAL A 147 13.44 28.65 -0.53
C VAL A 147 14.14 29.99 -0.87
N PRO A 148 14.83 30.63 0.09
CA PRO A 148 15.60 31.85 -0.15
C PRO A 148 16.68 31.65 -1.21
N ARG A 149 16.96 32.67 -2.03
CA ARG A 149 18.04 32.60 -3.02
C ARG A 149 19.39 32.41 -2.30
N GLY A 150 20.19 31.46 -2.76
CA GLY A 150 21.50 31.14 -2.19
C GLY A 150 21.45 30.29 -0.92
N TRP A 151 20.27 29.92 -0.42
CA TRP A 151 20.12 28.95 0.66
C TRP A 151 19.72 27.60 0.08
N GLN A 152 20.46 26.54 0.41
CA GLN A 152 20.10 25.18 0.02
C GLN A 152 19.35 24.52 1.18
N PRO A 153 18.11 24.02 0.96
CA PRO A 153 17.42 23.25 1.97
C PRO A 153 18.19 21.94 2.22
N PRO A 154 18.18 21.42 3.47
CA PRO A 154 18.69 20.07 3.73
C PRO A 154 17.90 19.03 2.90
N PRO A 155 18.41 17.80 2.73
CA PRO A 155 17.61 16.68 2.21
C PRO A 155 16.34 16.47 3.02
N SER A 156 15.43 15.62 2.56
CA SER A 156 14.25 15.28 3.35
C SER A 156 14.61 14.35 4.52
N TYR A 157 14.10 14.62 5.72
CA TYR A 157 14.35 13.80 6.91
C TYR A 157 13.21 13.92 7.93
N PHE A 158 13.18 12.97 8.88
CA PHE A 158 12.23 12.95 9.97
C PHE A 158 12.91 13.30 11.29
N LEU A 159 12.40 14.32 11.98
CA LEU A 159 12.79 14.69 13.34
C LEU A 159 11.89 14.00 14.34
N GLU A 160 12.29 12.79 14.75
CA GLU A 160 11.49 11.96 15.66
C GLU A 160 11.20 12.64 17.00
N SER A 161 12.18 13.37 17.56
CA SER A 161 12.03 14.08 18.84
C SER A 161 10.89 15.09 18.86
N PHE A 162 10.46 15.58 17.69
CA PHE A 162 9.44 16.61 17.54
C PHE A 162 8.28 16.19 16.63
N GLN A 163 8.32 14.97 16.09
CA GLN A 163 7.34 14.47 15.11
C GLN A 163 7.20 15.40 13.88
N ILE A 164 8.32 15.94 13.39
CA ILE A 164 8.34 16.86 12.24
C ILE A 164 8.92 16.12 11.03
N MET A 165 8.20 16.09 9.91
CA MET A 165 8.80 15.69 8.63
C MET A 165 9.24 16.93 7.86
N VAL A 166 10.50 16.92 7.44
CA VAL A 166 11.10 17.98 6.64
C VAL A 166 11.21 17.46 5.21
N PHE A 167 10.54 18.14 4.28
CA PHE A 167 10.61 17.89 2.84
C PHE A 167 11.45 19.00 2.20
N GLY A 168 12.74 18.73 2.06
CA GLY A 168 13.73 19.68 1.56
C GLY A 168 14.19 19.33 0.16
N GLU A 169 15.50 19.23 -0.06
CA GLU A 169 16.08 18.88 -1.36
C GLU A 169 15.66 17.47 -1.81
N GLU A 170 15.31 17.35 -3.10
CA GLU A 170 14.83 16.12 -3.75
C GLU A 170 13.63 15.44 -3.06
N GLY A 171 12.96 16.15 -2.16
CA GLY A 171 11.76 15.64 -1.49
C GLY A 171 10.54 15.63 -2.40
N MET A 172 9.50 14.95 -1.94
CA MET A 172 8.18 14.95 -2.56
C MET A 172 7.13 14.95 -1.47
N VAL A 173 6.11 15.81 -1.63
CA VAL A 173 4.98 15.89 -0.72
C VAL A 173 3.67 15.87 -1.51
N LEU A 174 2.65 15.21 -0.99
CA LEU A 174 1.31 15.27 -1.57
C LEU A 174 0.71 16.66 -1.40
N ALA A 175 0.11 17.20 -2.46
CA ALA A 175 -0.57 18.49 -2.44
C ALA A 175 -2.09 18.31 -2.50
N PRO A 176 -2.90 19.14 -1.82
CA PRO A 176 -4.34 19.13 -1.97
C PRO A 176 -4.79 19.19 -3.45
N PRO A 177 -5.90 18.54 -3.84
CA PRO A 177 -6.83 17.81 -3.01
C PRO A 177 -6.50 16.30 -2.93
N SER A 178 -5.21 15.94 -3.00
CA SER A 178 -4.76 14.55 -2.91
C SER A 178 -5.30 13.83 -1.68
N LEU A 179 -5.39 12.50 -1.77
CA LEU A 179 -5.79 11.64 -0.67
C LEU A 179 -4.55 10.99 -0.05
N GLU A 180 -4.47 11.03 1.28
CA GLU A 180 -3.40 10.37 2.01
C GLU A 180 -3.49 8.84 1.82
N PRO A 181 -2.44 8.16 1.33
CA PRO A 181 -2.46 6.73 1.02
C PRO A 181 -2.99 5.84 2.14
N GLN A 182 -2.54 6.11 3.37
CA GLN A 182 -2.81 5.25 4.54
C GLN A 182 -4.17 5.55 5.17
N ALA A 183 -4.48 6.82 5.40
CA ALA A 183 -5.72 7.23 6.08
C ALA A 183 -6.90 7.42 5.12
N GLN A 184 -6.64 7.49 3.80
CA GLN A 184 -7.61 7.91 2.78
C GLN A 184 -8.27 9.27 3.10
N ALA A 185 -7.58 10.09 3.90
CA ALA A 185 -8.03 11.41 4.28
C ALA A 185 -7.68 12.43 3.19
N ALA A 186 -8.64 13.26 2.82
CA ALA A 186 -8.40 14.31 1.82
C ALA A 186 -7.51 15.40 2.42
N LEU A 187 -6.39 15.66 1.75
CA LEU A 187 -5.59 16.86 1.98
C LEU A 187 -6.42 18.05 1.54
N ARG A 188 -6.49 19.09 2.39
CA ARG A 188 -7.24 20.31 2.10
C ARG A 188 -6.42 21.54 2.44
N TRP A 189 -6.52 22.57 1.60
CA TRP A 189 -5.93 23.85 1.95
C TRP A 189 -6.67 24.46 3.13
N LEU A 190 -5.92 24.83 4.17
CA LEU A 190 -6.38 25.75 5.21
C LEU A 190 -6.11 27.19 4.78
N ARG A 191 -4.94 27.40 4.16
CA ARG A 191 -4.53 28.67 3.55
C ARG A 191 -3.88 28.37 2.21
N PRO A 192 -4.60 28.50 1.09
CA PRO A 192 -4.12 28.07 -0.22
C PRO A 192 -3.07 29.03 -0.80
N PRO A 193 -2.14 28.55 -1.64
CA PRO A 193 -1.01 29.32 -2.13
C PRO A 193 -1.39 30.49 -3.06
N TRP A 194 -2.57 30.46 -3.70
CA TRP A 194 -3.05 31.55 -4.55
C TRP A 194 -3.72 32.70 -3.78
N GLU A 195 -4.04 32.50 -2.50
CA GLU A 195 -4.54 33.57 -1.61
C GLU A 195 -3.46 33.98 -0.60
N ASN A 196 -2.73 32.99 -0.08
CA ASN A 196 -1.68 33.15 0.91
C ASN A 196 -0.42 32.45 0.37
N PRO A 197 0.42 33.13 -0.41
CA PRO A 197 1.58 32.50 -1.03
C PRO A 197 2.57 31.99 0.03
N PRO A 198 3.36 30.94 -0.29
CA PRO A 198 4.43 30.45 0.57
C PRO A 198 5.35 31.57 1.03
N THR A 199 5.54 31.70 2.34
CA THR A 199 6.45 32.69 2.93
C THR A 199 7.87 32.16 2.98
N ARG A 200 8.86 33.04 3.15
CA ARG A 200 10.24 32.60 3.39
C ARG A 200 10.35 32.05 4.81
N PRO A 201 11.11 30.97 5.03
CA PRO A 201 11.39 30.51 6.38
C PRO A 201 12.18 31.58 7.13
N SER A 202 11.91 31.76 8.42
CA SER A 202 12.67 32.71 9.24
C SER A 202 14.14 32.27 9.36
N PRO A 203 15.09 33.20 9.59
CA PRO A 203 16.50 32.82 9.79
C PRO A 203 16.70 31.82 10.94
N ALA A 204 15.90 31.96 12.01
CA ALA A 204 15.92 31.04 13.15
C ALA A 204 15.44 29.63 12.77
N LEU A 205 14.40 29.53 11.92
CA LEU A 205 13.93 28.26 11.37
C LEU A 205 14.98 27.63 10.44
N CYS A 206 15.58 28.42 9.54
CA CYS A 206 16.65 27.95 8.65
C CYS A 206 17.81 27.33 9.45
N LYS A 207 18.28 28.06 10.47
CA LYS A 207 19.35 27.59 11.35
C LYS A 207 18.94 26.33 12.12
N PHE A 208 17.73 26.28 12.66
CA PHE A 208 17.20 25.09 13.32
C PHE A 208 17.22 23.86 12.41
N LEU A 209 16.74 24.00 11.17
CA LEU A 209 16.70 22.90 10.22
C LEU A 209 18.11 22.45 9.83
N GLN A 210 19.04 23.37 9.63
CA GLN A 210 20.44 23.02 9.35
C GLN A 210 21.11 22.31 10.53
N ASP A 211 20.94 22.83 11.75
CA ASP A 211 21.54 22.28 12.96
C ASP A 211 20.92 20.90 13.32
N SER A 212 19.67 20.66 12.93
CA SER A 212 18.94 19.42 13.24
C SER A 212 18.93 18.43 12.08
N ALA A 213 19.40 18.83 10.90
CA ALA A 213 19.54 17.90 9.79
C ALA A 213 20.53 16.82 10.23
N PRO A 214 20.23 15.53 9.99
CA PRO A 214 21.22 14.49 10.22
C PRO A 214 22.48 14.93 9.48
N ALA A 215 23.62 14.93 10.18
CA ALA A 215 24.89 15.17 9.54
C ALA A 215 24.90 14.20 8.35
N ILE A 216 24.93 14.76 7.14
CA ILE A 216 25.29 13.99 5.97
C ILE A 216 26.75 13.69 6.24
N LEU A 217 27.01 12.67 7.06
CA LEU A 217 28.25 11.96 7.02
C LEU A 217 28.38 11.67 5.54
N GLU A 218 29.35 12.30 4.89
CA GLU A 218 29.97 11.75 3.70
C GLU A 218 30.64 10.40 4.07
N GLU A 219 29.96 9.54 4.84
CA GLU A 219 29.90 8.14 4.48
C GLU A 219 29.34 8.17 3.07
N SER A 220 30.29 8.18 2.12
CA SER A 220 30.14 7.68 0.77
C SER A 220 28.75 7.11 0.62
N THR A 221 27.86 7.85 -0.06
CA THR A 221 26.74 7.21 -0.75
C THR A 221 27.31 5.89 -1.23
N PRO A 222 26.82 4.70 -0.79
CA PRO A 222 27.31 3.47 -1.35
C PRO A 222 26.98 3.64 -2.82
N SER A 223 27.99 4.08 -3.59
CA SER A 223 27.87 4.42 -4.98
C SER A 223 27.16 3.23 -5.53
N VAL A 224 25.98 3.45 -6.15
CA VAL A 224 25.25 2.36 -6.82
C VAL A 224 26.35 1.51 -7.43
N PRO A 225 26.51 0.26 -6.96
CA PRO A 225 27.71 -0.48 -7.26
C PRO A 225 27.90 -0.43 -8.76
N LYS A 226 29.13 -0.23 -9.23
CA LYS A 226 29.39 -0.11 -10.67
C LYS A 226 29.16 -1.49 -11.29
N VAL A 227 27.89 -1.82 -11.47
CA VAL A 227 27.40 -3.10 -11.96
C VAL A 227 27.19 -2.95 -13.46
N PRO A 228 27.67 -3.90 -14.27
CA PRO A 228 27.34 -3.96 -15.68
C PRO A 228 25.82 -3.88 -15.90
N THR A 229 25.40 -3.12 -16.89
CA THR A 229 23.99 -2.99 -17.28
C THR A 229 23.48 -4.29 -17.88
N TRP A 230 22.15 -4.50 -17.90
CA TRP A 230 21.55 -5.66 -18.56
C TRP A 230 22.01 -5.82 -20.01
N ALA A 231 22.15 -4.70 -20.74
CA ALA A 231 22.60 -4.67 -22.13
C ALA A 231 24.05 -5.16 -22.30
N GLU A 232 24.90 -4.98 -21.28
CA GLU A 232 26.29 -5.43 -21.30
C GLU A 232 26.41 -6.93 -20.95
N ILE A 233 25.57 -7.44 -20.04
CA ILE A 233 25.64 -8.85 -19.61
C ILE A 233 24.85 -9.80 -20.51
N TYR A 234 23.76 -9.34 -21.13
CA TYR A 234 22.86 -10.20 -21.90
C TYR A 234 23.56 -10.94 -23.07
N PRO A 235 24.43 -10.30 -23.88
CA PRO A 235 25.17 -10.98 -24.94
C PRO A 235 26.10 -12.10 -24.42
N SER A 236 26.58 -11.98 -23.18
CA SER A 236 27.45 -12.97 -22.54
C SER A 236 26.66 -14.17 -22.01
N ILE A 237 25.51 -13.94 -21.37
CA ILE A 237 24.71 -15.02 -20.77
C ILE A 237 23.84 -15.78 -21.79
N THR A 238 23.47 -15.16 -22.91
CA THR A 238 22.58 -15.77 -23.93
C THR A 238 23.14 -17.03 -24.58
N ARG A 239 24.46 -17.22 -24.53
CA ARG A 239 25.13 -18.43 -25.03
C ARG A 239 24.96 -19.63 -24.11
N TYR A 240 24.38 -19.44 -22.93
CA TYR A 240 24.27 -20.44 -21.88
C TYR A 240 22.79 -20.69 -21.49
N PRO A 241 22.10 -21.64 -22.15
CA PRO A 241 20.69 -21.92 -21.88
C PRO A 241 20.39 -22.28 -20.43
N GLY A 242 21.30 -22.98 -19.75
CA GLY A 242 21.14 -23.33 -18.33
C GLY A 242 21.10 -22.11 -17.40
N VAL A 243 21.83 -21.06 -17.73
CA VAL A 243 21.83 -19.78 -16.98
C VAL A 243 20.51 -19.05 -17.20
N LEU A 244 20.02 -18.99 -18.43
CA LEU A 244 18.71 -18.40 -18.74
C LEU A 244 17.56 -19.17 -18.08
N GLN A 245 17.66 -20.49 -18.02
CA GLN A 245 16.68 -21.34 -17.33
C GLN A 245 16.68 -21.06 -15.82
N ALA A 246 17.86 -20.99 -15.20
CA ALA A 246 17.99 -20.66 -13.78
C ALA A 246 17.44 -19.26 -13.46
N LEU A 247 17.64 -18.29 -14.35
CA LEU A 247 17.12 -16.93 -14.22
C LEU A 247 15.57 -16.88 -14.12
N LEU A 248 14.89 -17.84 -14.74
CA LEU A 248 13.42 -17.95 -14.75
C LEU A 248 12.87 -18.98 -13.75
N ALA A 249 13.73 -19.72 -13.05
CA ALA A 249 13.31 -20.75 -12.12
C ALA A 249 12.92 -20.14 -10.76
N PRO A 250 11.68 -20.35 -10.26
CA PRO A 250 11.29 -19.86 -8.95
C PRO A 250 12.00 -20.63 -7.84
N ALA A 251 12.32 -19.95 -6.74
CA ALA A 251 12.86 -20.55 -5.53
C ALA A 251 12.00 -20.17 -4.30
N PRO A 252 11.96 -21.01 -3.25
CA PRO A 252 11.20 -20.72 -2.04
C PRO A 252 11.76 -19.50 -1.28
N HIS A 253 13.07 -19.25 -1.39
CA HIS A 253 13.75 -18.10 -0.76
C HIS A 253 14.65 -17.38 -1.77
N PRO A 254 14.80 -16.04 -1.67
CA PRO A 254 15.68 -15.26 -2.55
C PRO A 254 17.14 -15.74 -2.52
N GLU A 255 17.64 -16.16 -1.36
CA GLU A 255 19.01 -16.64 -1.17
C GLU A 255 19.27 -17.92 -1.98
N ASP A 256 18.30 -18.84 -1.99
CA ASP A 256 18.36 -20.08 -2.77
C ASP A 256 18.32 -19.78 -4.28
N TYR A 257 17.53 -18.79 -4.69
CA TYR A 257 17.48 -18.32 -6.09
C TYR A 257 18.84 -17.80 -6.56
N TYR A 258 19.47 -16.90 -5.79
CA TYR A 258 20.77 -16.35 -6.14
C TYR A 258 21.86 -17.43 -6.14
N ALA A 259 21.87 -18.33 -5.15
CA ALA A 259 22.82 -19.43 -5.09
C ALA A 259 22.68 -20.38 -6.30
N ALA A 260 21.45 -20.73 -6.68
CA ALA A 260 21.18 -21.55 -7.86
C ALA A 260 21.66 -20.87 -9.15
N LEU A 261 21.49 -19.55 -9.25
CA LEU A 261 21.90 -18.77 -10.40
C LEU A 261 23.44 -18.66 -10.52
N VAL A 262 24.16 -18.46 -9.40
CA VAL A 262 25.64 -18.54 -9.39
C VAL A 262 26.11 -19.94 -9.77
N SER A 263 25.47 -20.98 -9.24
CA SER A 263 25.81 -22.38 -9.57
C SER A 263 25.63 -22.67 -11.06
N ALA A 264 24.50 -22.26 -11.66
CA ALA A 264 24.23 -22.42 -13.08
C ALA A 264 25.23 -21.64 -13.96
N ALA A 265 25.60 -20.41 -13.56
CA ALA A 265 26.61 -19.61 -14.24
C ALA A 265 27.97 -20.32 -14.27
N ARG A 266 28.42 -20.86 -13.12
CA ARG A 266 29.71 -21.58 -13.04
C ARG A 266 29.71 -22.89 -13.83
N GLN A 267 28.65 -23.70 -13.70
CA GLN A 267 28.52 -24.95 -14.47
C GLN A 267 28.54 -24.70 -15.98
N ALA A 268 28.10 -23.52 -16.43
CA ALA A 268 28.16 -23.10 -17.82
C ALA A 268 29.54 -22.54 -18.25
N GLY A 269 30.50 -22.41 -17.33
CA GLY A 269 31.83 -21.84 -17.58
C GLY A 269 31.86 -20.31 -17.58
N LEU A 270 30.83 -19.64 -17.06
CA LEU A 270 30.83 -18.19 -16.89
C LEU A 270 31.60 -17.84 -15.62
N ALA A 271 32.88 -17.52 -15.76
CA ALA A 271 33.79 -17.27 -14.63
C ALA A 271 34.01 -15.79 -14.31
N ASP A 272 33.55 -14.87 -15.16
CA ASP A 272 33.74 -13.44 -14.96
C ASP A 272 32.88 -12.93 -13.78
N PRO A 273 33.51 -12.50 -12.66
CA PRO A 273 32.78 -12.07 -11.48
C PRO A 273 31.94 -10.83 -11.74
N GLU A 274 32.34 -9.93 -12.63
CA GLU A 274 31.56 -8.72 -12.94
C GLU A 274 30.27 -9.07 -13.67
N ILE A 275 30.32 -10.05 -14.59
CA ILE A 275 29.13 -10.53 -15.30
C ILE A 275 28.20 -11.27 -14.35
N ILE A 276 28.72 -12.11 -13.45
CA ILE A 276 27.90 -12.83 -12.46
C ILE A 276 27.25 -11.83 -11.49
N LEU A 277 27.99 -10.83 -11.01
CA LEU A 277 27.44 -9.77 -10.15
C LEU A 277 26.36 -8.96 -10.87
N GLY A 278 26.56 -8.64 -12.16
CA GLY A 278 25.53 -8.05 -13.01
C GLY A 278 24.29 -8.92 -13.14
N LEU A 279 24.49 -10.22 -13.34
CA LEU A 279 23.40 -11.18 -13.45
C LEU A 279 22.56 -11.25 -12.17
N LEU A 280 23.21 -11.27 -11.00
CA LEU A 280 22.55 -11.25 -9.69
C LEU A 280 21.79 -9.94 -9.44
N TRP A 281 22.40 -8.82 -9.82
CA TRP A 281 21.80 -7.50 -9.65
C TRP A 281 20.55 -7.28 -10.50
N HIS A 282 20.51 -7.85 -11.70
CA HIS A 282 19.40 -7.70 -12.64
C HIS A 282 18.46 -8.93 -12.68
N ALA A 283 18.58 -9.86 -11.73
CA ALA A 283 17.79 -11.08 -11.72
C ALA A 283 16.30 -10.77 -11.48
N PRO A 284 15.39 -11.14 -12.40
CA PRO A 284 13.99 -10.68 -12.43
C PRO A 284 13.13 -11.21 -11.28
N LEU A 285 13.49 -12.36 -10.71
CA LEU A 285 12.79 -12.94 -9.55
C LEU A 285 13.49 -12.57 -8.23
N GLY A 286 14.54 -11.77 -8.29
CA GLY A 286 15.29 -11.27 -7.14
C GLY A 286 14.73 -9.97 -6.58
N ASP A 287 15.10 -9.68 -5.34
CA ASP A 287 14.86 -8.44 -4.60
C ASP A 287 16.07 -7.47 -4.63
N SER A 288 17.05 -7.73 -5.48
CA SER A 288 18.36 -7.07 -5.54
C SER A 288 18.29 -5.58 -5.89
N SER A 289 17.45 -5.21 -6.86
CA SER A 289 17.27 -3.83 -7.32
C SER A 289 16.68 -2.90 -6.24
N HIS A 290 15.99 -3.47 -5.25
CA HIS A 290 15.32 -2.72 -4.19
C HIS A 290 16.16 -2.61 -2.90
N LEU A 291 17.23 -3.40 -2.76
CA LEU A 291 18.00 -3.51 -1.53
C LEU A 291 19.51 -3.37 -1.78
N THR A 292 20.02 -2.13 -1.84
CA THR A 292 21.46 -1.83 -1.97
C THR A 292 22.32 -2.54 -0.89
N ARG A 293 21.73 -2.86 0.27
CA ARG A 293 22.37 -3.61 1.36
C ARG A 293 22.79 -5.03 0.96
N ARG A 294 22.17 -5.65 -0.06
CA ARG A 294 22.50 -7.02 -0.52
C ARG A 294 23.77 -7.09 -1.39
N TRP A 295 24.35 -5.95 -1.78
CA TRP A 295 25.56 -5.95 -2.61
C TRP A 295 26.73 -6.71 -1.96
N GLY A 296 26.95 -6.51 -0.66
CA GLY A 296 27.99 -7.25 0.08
C GLY A 296 27.73 -8.76 0.16
N TYR A 297 26.45 -9.18 0.13
CA TYR A 297 26.08 -10.59 0.04
C TYR A 297 26.44 -11.18 -1.34
N PHE A 298 26.15 -10.47 -2.45
CA PHE A 298 26.52 -10.94 -3.79
C PHE A 298 28.02 -11.07 -3.97
N GLN A 299 28.80 -10.10 -3.46
CA GLN A 299 30.27 -10.17 -3.51
C GLN A 299 30.81 -11.39 -2.77
N ARG A 300 30.21 -11.77 -1.63
CA ARG A 300 30.57 -12.99 -0.90
C ARG A 300 30.17 -14.24 -1.69
N LEU A 301 28.94 -14.30 -2.20
CA LEU A 301 28.44 -15.45 -2.95
C LEU A 301 29.28 -15.78 -4.20
N VAL A 302 29.72 -14.74 -4.92
CA VAL A 302 30.60 -14.90 -6.09
C VAL A 302 32.01 -15.33 -5.69
N ARG A 303 32.52 -14.87 -4.52
CA ARG A 303 33.83 -15.25 -4.00
C ARG A 303 33.88 -16.66 -3.43
N GLU A 304 32.93 -17.00 -2.55
CA GLU A 304 32.91 -18.27 -1.82
C GLU A 304 32.88 -19.47 -2.76
N GLY A 305 32.13 -19.38 -3.85
CA GLY A 305 32.13 -20.48 -4.80
C GLY A 305 33.25 -20.42 -5.86
N ALA A 306 34.09 -19.38 -5.90
CA ALA A 306 35.32 -19.39 -6.70
C ALA A 306 36.45 -20.16 -5.99
N GLU A 307 36.42 -20.18 -4.65
CA GLU A 307 37.40 -20.90 -3.82
C GLU A 307 37.09 -22.41 -3.72
N GLY A 308 35.82 -22.81 -3.91
CA GLY A 308 35.38 -24.21 -3.81
C GLY A 308 35.78 -25.15 -4.97
N GLU A 309 36.27 -24.63 -6.11
CA GLU A 309 36.68 -25.46 -7.27
C GLU A 309 38.17 -25.83 -7.26
N GLN A 310 39.01 -25.20 -6.45
CA GLN A 310 40.46 -25.47 -6.43
C GLN A 310 40.89 -26.64 -5.55
N GLU A 311 40.03 -27.15 -4.67
CA GLU A 311 40.40 -28.22 -3.72
C GLU A 311 40.10 -29.64 -4.22
N ASN A 312 39.46 -29.81 -5.38
CA ASN A 312 39.00 -31.12 -5.88
C ASN A 312 39.75 -31.67 -7.11
N ASP A 313 40.78 -31.00 -7.63
CA ASP A 313 41.45 -31.40 -8.88
C ASP A 313 42.77 -32.17 -8.70
N LEU A 314 43.01 -32.74 -7.52
CA LEU A 314 44.10 -33.68 -7.26
C LEU A 314 43.58 -34.98 -6.61
N SER A 315 42.74 -35.72 -7.33
CA SER A 315 42.52 -37.15 -7.08
C SER A 315 41.99 -37.85 -8.34
N GLU A 316 42.93 -38.39 -9.12
CA GLU A 316 42.71 -39.31 -10.25
C GLU A 316 42.18 -40.70 -9.77
N PRO A 317 41.77 -41.60 -10.69
CA PRO A 317 40.46 -42.25 -10.61
C PRO A 317 40.55 -43.73 -10.22
N ARG A 318 39.47 -44.27 -9.65
CA ARG A 318 39.22 -45.72 -9.68
C ARG A 318 37.81 -46.06 -10.16
N SER A 319 37.86 -46.83 -11.23
CA SER A 319 36.83 -47.55 -11.96
C SER A 319 35.98 -48.51 -11.12
N SER A 320 34.79 -48.76 -11.69
CA SER A 320 34.06 -50.05 -11.74
C SER A 320 32.90 -50.26 -10.76
N GLN A 321 31.71 -50.31 -11.38
CA GLN A 321 30.69 -51.36 -11.28
C GLN A 321 30.16 -51.73 -9.88
N GLN A 322 28.85 -51.68 -9.66
CA GLN A 322 27.98 -52.85 -9.92
C GLN A 322 26.51 -52.56 -9.60
N SER A 323 25.67 -53.04 -10.51
CA SER A 323 24.21 -53.08 -10.52
C SER A 323 23.60 -53.83 -9.33
N ARG A 324 22.42 -53.40 -8.84
CA ARG A 324 21.25 -54.27 -8.57
C ARG A 324 20.07 -53.50 -7.96
N GLU A 325 19.02 -53.35 -8.76
CA GLU A 325 17.61 -53.58 -8.34
C GLU A 325 17.46 -55.07 -7.89
N PRO A 326 16.42 -55.49 -7.10
CA PRO A 326 15.01 -55.16 -7.39
C PRO A 326 13.99 -55.16 -6.22
N ALA A 327 12.75 -54.84 -6.62
CA ALA A 327 11.48 -55.47 -6.24
C ALA A 327 10.72 -55.04 -4.96
N PHE A 328 9.50 -54.56 -5.24
CA PHE A 328 8.28 -54.56 -4.42
C PHE A 328 7.96 -55.93 -3.78
N PRO A 329 7.09 -55.95 -2.75
CA PRO A 329 5.75 -56.47 -3.02
C PRO A 329 4.59 -55.71 -2.35
N ALA A 330 3.39 -56.13 -2.78
CA ALA A 330 2.03 -55.64 -2.54
C ALA A 330 1.54 -55.66 -1.07
N GLY A 331 0.41 -54.96 -0.85
CA GLY A 331 -0.34 -54.78 0.41
C GLY A 331 -0.97 -56.06 1.01
N PRO A 332 -2.12 -56.01 1.75
CA PRO A 332 -3.26 -55.10 1.57
C PRO A 332 -4.00 -54.66 2.88
N GLU A 333 -5.13 -53.96 2.65
CA GLU A 333 -6.41 -54.00 3.41
C GLU A 333 -6.70 -53.10 4.64
N ASP A 334 -7.66 -52.19 4.39
CA ASP A 334 -8.93 -51.98 5.10
C ASP A 334 -8.99 -51.81 6.63
N GLN A 335 -9.41 -50.61 7.06
CA GLN A 335 -10.49 -50.53 8.06
C GLN A 335 -11.29 -49.21 8.00
N LYS A 336 -12.56 -49.36 7.66
CA LYS A 336 -13.68 -48.45 7.94
C LYS A 336 -13.85 -48.29 9.44
N VAL A 337 -14.06 -47.05 9.92
CA VAL A 337 -14.97 -46.79 11.05
C VAL A 337 -15.81 -45.57 10.72
N ALA A 338 -17.12 -45.81 10.68
CA ALA A 338 -18.18 -44.82 10.66
C ALA A 338 -18.63 -44.53 12.10
N ALA A 339 -19.10 -43.31 12.34
CA ALA A 339 -20.21 -42.91 13.22
C ALA A 339 -19.87 -41.56 13.89
N ASP A 340 -20.80 -40.73 14.33
CA ASP A 340 -22.20 -40.42 14.01
C ASP A 340 -22.53 -39.28 15.00
N ASN A 341 -23.40 -38.37 14.56
CA ASN A 341 -24.29 -37.52 15.36
C ASN A 341 -23.82 -36.81 16.64
N THR A 342 -24.09 -35.50 16.72
CA THR A 342 -25.24 -35.04 17.53
C THR A 342 -25.60 -33.57 17.29
N ASN A 343 -26.89 -33.38 17.01
CA ASN A 343 -27.66 -32.15 17.13
C ASN A 343 -27.48 -31.47 18.49
N ARG A 344 -27.52 -30.13 18.52
CA ARG A 344 -28.15 -29.42 19.63
C ARG A 344 -28.72 -28.06 19.21
N ASP A 345 -30.04 -28.04 19.10
CA ASP A 345 -30.89 -26.86 19.25
C ASP A 345 -30.68 -26.20 20.62
N GLY A 346 -30.80 -24.86 20.66
CA GLY A 346 -30.72 -24.08 21.88
C GLY A 346 -31.17 -22.64 21.69
N SER A 347 -32.47 -22.45 21.53
CA SER A 347 -33.17 -21.17 21.65
C SER A 347 -33.13 -20.65 23.10
N ALA A 348 -32.65 -19.42 23.33
CA ALA A 348 -32.94 -18.67 24.54
C ALA A 348 -32.82 -17.14 24.33
N LYS A 349 -33.99 -16.51 24.38
CA LYS A 349 -34.37 -15.19 24.93
C LYS A 349 -33.27 -14.16 25.24
N ALA A 350 -33.43 -12.99 24.62
CA ALA A 350 -32.84 -11.73 25.05
C ALA A 350 -33.76 -11.07 26.10
N ASP A 351 -33.23 -10.84 27.30
CA ASP A 351 -33.75 -9.89 28.28
C ASP A 351 -32.81 -8.68 28.34
N GLY A 352 -33.42 -7.50 28.36
CA GLY A 352 -32.72 -6.22 28.33
C GLY A 352 -32.01 -5.89 29.62
N PHE A 353 -30.95 -5.10 29.51
CA PHE A 353 -30.42 -4.32 30.62
C PHE A 353 -30.17 -2.88 30.20
N ALA A 354 -30.66 -2.02 31.08
CA ALA A 354 -30.72 -0.58 30.97
C ALA A 354 -29.37 0.07 31.25
N GLU A 355 -29.29 1.26 30.66
CA GLU A 355 -28.32 2.34 30.80
C GLU A 355 -28.08 2.77 32.26
N ALA A 356 -26.82 2.96 32.64
CA ALA A 356 -26.44 3.74 33.81
C ALA A 356 -25.08 4.47 33.56
N PRO A 357 -24.92 5.72 34.01
CA PRO A 357 -23.83 6.61 33.63
C PRO A 357 -22.54 6.40 34.46
N PRO A 358 -21.37 6.85 33.96
CA PRO A 358 -20.12 6.76 34.71
C PRO A 358 -19.99 7.85 35.80
N PRO A 359 -19.28 7.56 36.92
CA PRO A 359 -19.07 8.50 38.03
C PRO A 359 -17.93 9.51 37.79
N PRO A 360 -17.88 10.61 38.56
CA PRO A 360 -16.98 11.75 38.32
C PRO A 360 -15.55 11.55 38.88
N LEU A 361 -14.60 12.22 38.22
CA LEU A 361 -13.19 12.37 38.62
C LEU A 361 -13.02 13.26 39.86
N PRO A 362 -12.05 12.97 40.76
CA PRO A 362 -11.56 13.93 41.75
C PRO A 362 -10.30 14.70 41.28
N PRO A 363 -9.98 15.85 41.92
CA PRO A 363 -9.13 16.89 41.35
C PRO A 363 -7.64 16.81 41.73
N ALA A 364 -6.87 17.63 41.01
CA ALA A 364 -5.45 17.88 41.14
C ALA A 364 -4.99 18.31 42.55
N ALA A 365 -3.79 17.86 42.93
CA ALA A 365 -2.95 18.50 43.92
C ALA A 365 -1.46 18.28 43.58
N SER A 366 -0.72 19.38 43.44
CA SER A 366 0.74 19.43 43.50
C SER A 366 1.22 19.32 44.96
N PRO A 367 2.45 18.86 45.20
CA PRO A 367 3.50 19.78 45.71
C PRO A 367 4.88 19.51 45.07
N ARG A 368 5.66 20.55 44.71
CA ARG A 368 6.72 21.20 45.51
C ARG A 368 7.92 20.28 45.93
N ARG A 369 9.05 20.50 45.23
CA ARG A 369 10.38 20.96 45.73
C ARG A 369 11.15 20.13 46.78
N GLU A 370 12.35 19.66 46.38
CA GLU A 370 13.65 19.59 47.10
C GLU A 370 14.64 18.87 46.15
N GLU A 371 15.72 19.43 45.60
CA GLU A 371 16.93 20.07 46.12
C GLU A 371 17.93 19.10 46.80
N GLY A 372 19.03 18.81 46.08
CA GLY A 372 20.34 18.53 46.68
C GLY A 372 20.90 17.11 46.56
N ARG A 373 21.96 16.91 45.76
CA ARG A 373 23.35 16.74 46.25
C ARG A 373 24.34 16.39 45.14
N ARG A 374 25.45 17.12 45.17
CA ARG A 374 26.72 16.88 44.47
C ARG A 374 27.35 15.55 44.91
N ARG A 375 28.09 14.88 44.01
CA ARG A 375 29.42 14.35 44.35
C ARG A 375 30.30 14.14 43.11
N ASN A 376 31.46 14.77 43.15
CA ASN A 376 32.63 14.56 42.29
C ASN A 376 33.21 13.14 42.46
N GLY A 377 33.85 12.64 41.40
CA GLY A 377 34.74 11.47 41.48
C GLY A 377 35.51 11.26 40.19
N ASN A 378 36.71 11.83 40.11
CA ASN A 378 37.71 11.53 39.09
C ASN A 378 38.13 10.05 39.15
N GLY A 379 38.28 9.42 37.98
CA GLY A 379 38.92 8.11 37.83
C GLY A 379 39.39 7.89 36.40
N ARG A 380 40.60 8.38 36.09
CA ARG A 380 41.37 7.94 34.92
C ARG A 380 41.89 6.53 35.20
N PHE A 381 41.55 5.55 34.37
CA PHE A 381 42.39 4.38 34.11
C PHE A 381 42.34 4.03 32.62
N ARG A 382 43.53 3.79 32.06
CA ARG A 382 43.81 3.50 30.66
C ARG A 382 43.28 2.12 30.26
N LEU A 383 42.69 2.02 29.07
CA LEU A 383 42.53 0.77 28.31
C LEU A 383 43.88 0.32 27.70
N PRO A 384 44.11 -0.99 27.56
CA PRO A 384 44.96 -1.55 26.52
C PRO A 384 44.17 -1.69 25.20
N GLU A 385 44.85 -1.39 24.10
CA GLU A 385 44.41 -1.66 22.72
C GLU A 385 44.38 -3.17 22.44
N GLY A 386 43.38 -3.59 21.65
CA GLY A 386 43.41 -4.87 20.94
C GLY A 386 42.15 -5.71 21.14
N GLU A 387 41.50 -6.02 20.02
CA GLU A 387 40.42 -7.00 19.81
C GLU A 387 38.98 -6.47 19.93
N GLU A 388 38.39 -6.15 18.77
CA GLU A 388 36.95 -5.93 18.56
C GLU A 388 36.20 -7.24 18.80
N TYR A 389 35.94 -7.54 20.06
CA TYR A 389 35.02 -8.59 20.48
C TYR A 389 33.62 -7.95 20.63
N PHE A 390 32.65 -8.44 19.85
CA PHE A 390 31.26 -8.02 19.85
C PHE A 390 30.61 -8.25 21.23
N ASP A 391 30.67 -7.25 22.11
CA ASP A 391 29.90 -7.19 23.35
C ASP A 391 28.61 -6.39 23.13
N SER A 392 27.61 -7.00 22.50
CA SER A 392 26.24 -6.46 22.61
C SER A 392 25.16 -7.50 22.29
N TRP A 393 24.97 -8.46 23.19
CA TRP A 393 23.67 -9.13 23.30
C TRP A 393 22.52 -8.12 23.50
N SER A 394 22.82 -6.94 24.04
CA SER A 394 21.90 -5.80 24.13
C SER A 394 21.39 -5.28 22.78
N GLU A 395 22.21 -5.24 21.73
CA GLU A 395 21.79 -4.79 20.39
C GLU A 395 20.83 -5.78 19.71
N LEU A 396 21.05 -7.08 19.94
CA LEU A 396 20.20 -8.15 19.45
C LEU A 396 18.83 -8.17 20.16
N TYR A 397 18.79 -7.82 21.44
CA TYR A 397 17.54 -7.64 22.19
C TYR A 397 16.79 -6.34 21.85
N SER A 398 17.47 -5.25 21.48
CA SER A 398 16.79 -4.05 20.98
C SER A 398 16.18 -4.28 19.58
N LEU A 399 16.92 -4.93 18.67
CA LEU A 399 16.43 -5.22 17.32
C LEU A 399 15.20 -6.15 17.32
N SER A 400 15.17 -7.16 18.19
CA SER A 400 14.01 -8.06 18.32
C SER A 400 12.81 -7.38 18.97
N ARG A 401 13.02 -6.45 19.92
CA ARG A 401 11.94 -5.68 20.55
C ARG A 401 11.30 -4.69 19.58
N ASP A 402 12.09 -4.05 18.73
CA ASP A 402 11.58 -3.12 17.72
C ASP A 402 10.82 -3.85 16.61
N HIS A 403 11.25 -5.07 16.23
CA HIS A 403 10.51 -5.90 15.28
C HIS A 403 9.15 -6.37 15.86
N LEU A 404 9.09 -6.74 17.14
CA LEU A 404 7.85 -7.10 17.84
C LEU A 404 6.87 -5.91 17.99
N ILE A 405 7.36 -4.69 18.14
CA ILE A 405 6.52 -3.47 18.23
C ILE A 405 5.95 -3.08 16.86
N VAL A 406 6.74 -3.23 15.79
CA VAL A 406 6.28 -2.98 14.41
C VAL A 406 5.20 -3.98 14.01
N ASP A 407 5.36 -5.25 14.37
CA ASP A 407 4.35 -6.27 14.11
C ASP A 407 3.07 -6.01 14.92
N ARG A 408 3.18 -5.64 16.19
CA ARG A 408 2.00 -5.29 17.01
C ARG A 408 1.18 -4.15 16.41
N ARG A 409 1.82 -3.06 15.94
CA ARG A 409 1.11 -1.94 15.31
C ARG A 409 0.46 -2.33 13.98
N ARG A 410 1.09 -3.22 13.20
CA ARG A 410 0.48 -3.80 11.99
C ARG A 410 -0.73 -4.66 12.30
N TYR A 411 -0.68 -5.49 13.35
CA TYR A 411 -1.83 -6.29 13.80
C TYR A 411 -2.96 -5.40 14.34
N GLU A 412 -2.66 -4.37 15.12
CA GLU A 412 -3.66 -3.41 15.62
C GLU A 412 -4.33 -2.63 14.46
N ALA A 413 -3.56 -2.20 13.46
CA ALA A 413 -4.10 -1.58 12.25
C ALA A 413 -4.99 -2.54 11.44
N MET A 414 -4.55 -3.79 11.27
CA MET A 414 -5.34 -4.82 10.59
C MET A 414 -6.65 -5.12 11.32
N ILE A 415 -6.64 -5.24 12.65
CA ILE A 415 -7.84 -5.44 13.46
C ILE A 415 -8.80 -4.25 13.33
N TYR A 416 -8.27 -3.02 13.31
CA TYR A 416 -9.08 -1.82 13.13
C TYR A 416 -9.73 -1.75 11.75
N GLU A 417 -9.00 -2.09 10.68
CA GLU A 417 -9.54 -2.16 9.32
C GLU A 417 -10.57 -3.30 9.17
N LEU A 418 -10.34 -4.46 9.78
CA LEU A 418 -11.33 -5.54 9.83
C LEU A 418 -12.59 -5.12 10.61
N GLY A 419 -12.43 -4.34 11.69
CA GLY A 419 -13.54 -3.75 12.44
C GLY A 419 -14.36 -2.76 11.60
N LYS A 420 -13.70 -1.91 10.80
CA LYS A 420 -14.37 -1.03 9.83
C LYS A 420 -15.14 -1.82 8.79
N LEU A 421 -14.56 -2.89 8.23
CA LEU A 421 -15.23 -3.76 7.26
C LEU A 421 -16.48 -4.41 7.86
N GLY A 422 -16.42 -4.86 9.11
CA GLY A 422 -17.59 -5.39 9.84
C GLY A 422 -18.70 -4.34 10.03
N ALA A 423 -18.32 -3.12 10.45
CA ALA A 423 -19.27 -2.01 10.60
C ALA A 423 -19.92 -1.60 9.27
N TRP A 424 -19.13 -1.57 8.18
CA TRP A 424 -19.63 -1.33 6.83
C TRP A 424 -20.59 -2.42 6.36
N GLN A 425 -20.32 -3.68 6.67
CA GLN A 425 -21.20 -4.79 6.32
C GLN A 425 -22.56 -4.69 7.04
N GLU A 426 -22.57 -4.30 8.32
CA GLU A 426 -23.81 -4.07 9.07
C GLU A 426 -24.58 -2.85 8.56
N PHE A 427 -23.89 -1.77 8.19
CA PHE A 427 -24.51 -0.61 7.55
C PHE A 427 -25.22 -1.00 6.24
N PHE A 428 -24.55 -1.78 5.38
CA PHE A 428 -25.14 -2.27 4.13
C PHE A 428 -26.32 -3.22 4.36
N LYS A 429 -26.25 -4.11 5.35
CA LYS A 429 -27.41 -4.95 5.74
C LYS A 429 -28.59 -4.09 6.19
N GLY A 430 -28.34 -3.00 6.93
CA GLY A 430 -29.36 -2.03 7.31
C GLY A 430 -30.03 -1.38 6.10
N GLN A 431 -29.23 -0.86 5.18
CA GLN A 431 -29.69 -0.26 3.92
C GLN A 431 -30.48 -1.25 3.05
N GLN A 432 -30.07 -2.52 2.99
CA GLN A 432 -30.81 -3.56 2.26
C GLN A 432 -32.18 -3.85 2.89
N ARG A 433 -32.28 -3.90 4.23
CA ARG A 433 -33.56 -4.09 4.93
C ARG A 433 -34.50 -2.91 4.69
N GLU A 434 -33.97 -1.69 4.72
CA GLU A 434 -34.75 -0.48 4.45
C GLU A 434 -35.25 -0.45 3.00
N ASN A 435 -34.36 -0.72 2.03
CA ASN A 435 -34.75 -0.82 0.62
C ASN A 435 -35.79 -1.92 0.37
N LYS A 436 -35.65 -3.08 1.02
CA LYS A 436 -36.64 -4.16 0.94
C LYS A 436 -37.99 -3.71 1.49
N SER A 437 -38.01 -2.98 2.60
CA SER A 437 -39.24 -2.41 3.18
C SER A 437 -39.89 -1.39 2.26
N LEU A 438 -39.10 -0.48 1.65
CA LEU A 438 -39.60 0.51 0.70
C LEU A 438 -40.20 -0.15 -0.54
N ARG A 439 -39.54 -1.16 -1.11
CA ARG A 439 -40.07 -1.93 -2.24
C ARG A 439 -41.41 -2.58 -1.92
N GLN A 440 -41.53 -3.22 -0.75
CA GLN A 440 -42.80 -3.81 -0.31
C GLN A 440 -43.91 -2.75 -0.14
N LYS A 441 -43.58 -1.55 0.36
CA LYS A 441 -44.55 -0.45 0.45
C LYS A 441 -45.03 -0.01 -0.93
N ILE A 442 -44.12 0.17 -1.88
CA ILE A 442 -44.45 0.54 -3.27
C ILE A 442 -45.34 -0.53 -3.91
N GLU A 443 -44.95 -1.81 -3.81
CA GLU A 443 -45.74 -2.94 -4.34
C GLU A 443 -47.14 -2.99 -3.72
N SER A 444 -47.26 -2.74 -2.40
CA SER A 444 -48.56 -2.70 -1.72
C SER A 444 -49.43 -1.53 -2.18
N GLN A 445 -48.85 -0.37 -2.48
CA GLN A 445 -49.58 0.77 -3.03
C GLN A 445 -50.06 0.49 -4.45
N TRP A 446 -49.19 -0.04 -5.31
CA TRP A 446 -49.55 -0.44 -6.67
C TRP A 446 -50.67 -1.48 -6.69
N ALA A 447 -50.63 -2.48 -5.79
CA ALA A 447 -51.70 -3.47 -5.68
C ALA A 447 -53.05 -2.82 -5.31
N LYS A 448 -53.05 -1.84 -4.40
CA LYS A 448 -54.27 -1.09 -4.02
C LYS A 448 -54.80 -0.25 -5.17
N GLU A 449 -53.92 0.43 -5.91
CA GLU A 449 -54.32 1.23 -7.08
C GLU A 449 -54.90 0.36 -8.19
N LEU A 450 -54.27 -0.78 -8.48
CA LEU A 450 -54.78 -1.75 -9.47
C LEU A 450 -56.17 -2.28 -9.08
N GLU A 451 -56.38 -2.60 -7.80
CA GLU A 451 -57.68 -3.05 -7.33
C GLU A 451 -58.74 -1.94 -7.39
N TYR A 452 -58.37 -0.70 -7.08
CA TYR A 452 -59.23 0.46 -7.28
C TYR A 452 -59.64 0.63 -8.76
N PHE A 453 -58.70 0.51 -9.70
CA PHE A 453 -59.00 0.57 -11.13
C PHE A 453 -59.92 -0.57 -11.61
N ARG A 454 -59.73 -1.79 -11.09
CA ARG A 454 -60.64 -2.92 -11.36
C ARG A 454 -62.05 -2.65 -10.87
N GLN A 455 -62.21 -2.14 -9.65
CA GLN A 455 -63.52 -1.78 -9.09
C GLN A 455 -64.20 -0.67 -9.87
N MET A 456 -63.45 0.36 -10.31
CA MET A 456 -63.96 1.43 -11.15
C MET A 456 -64.43 0.90 -12.52
N SER A 457 -63.65 0.01 -13.13
CA SER A 457 -64.01 -0.62 -14.42
C SER A 457 -65.28 -1.46 -14.29
N ALA A 458 -65.37 -2.30 -13.26
CA ALA A 458 -66.56 -3.12 -12.99
C ALA A 458 -67.82 -2.28 -12.67
N ARG A 459 -67.67 -1.11 -12.03
CA ARG A 459 -68.78 -0.17 -11.81
C ARG A 459 -69.25 0.49 -13.11
N ASN A 460 -68.33 0.82 -14.00
CA ASN A 460 -68.65 1.45 -15.28
C ASN A 460 -69.34 0.47 -16.24
N GLU A 461 -68.94 -0.80 -16.28
CA GLU A 461 -69.62 -1.84 -17.06
C GLU A 461 -71.09 -2.01 -16.62
N LYS A 462 -71.38 -1.98 -15.31
CA LYS A 462 -72.76 -2.07 -14.79
C LYS A 462 -73.63 -0.86 -15.14
N LYS A 463 -73.04 0.30 -15.45
CA LYS A 463 -73.77 1.51 -15.86
C LYS A 463 -73.93 1.61 -17.39
N GLY A 464 -73.10 0.92 -18.17
CA GLY A 464 -73.09 0.96 -19.64
C GLY A 464 -74.16 0.13 -20.35
N TRP A 465 -74.88 -0.76 -19.65
CA TRP A 465 -75.90 -1.63 -20.26
C TRP A 465 -77.35 -1.16 -20.09
N ARG A 466 -77.59 0.04 -19.52
CA ARG A 466 -78.94 0.65 -19.51
C ARG A 466 -79.03 1.78 -20.51
N LYS A 467 -79.30 1.38 -21.76
CA LYS A 467 -79.78 2.14 -22.93
C LYS A 467 -78.92 1.75 -24.11
N TRP A 468 -79.29 0.66 -24.77
CA TRP A 468 -79.81 0.68 -26.14
C TRP A 468 -80.90 -0.39 -26.24
#